data_AF-A0A4Q2XQ22-F1
#
_entry.id   AF-A0A4Q2XQ22-F1
#
_cell.length_a   1.000
_cell.length_b   1.000
_cell.length_c   1.000
_cell.angle_alpha   90.00
_cell.angle_beta   90.00
_cell.angle_gamma   90.00
#
_symmetry.space_group_name_H-M   'P 1'
#
loop_
_entity.id
_entity.type
_entity.pdbx_description
1 polymer ?
#
loop_
_entity_poly.entity_id
_entity_poly.type
_entity_poly.pdbx_seq_one_letter_code
_entity_poly.pdbx_strand_id
1 'polypeptide(L)'
;MRTVFAYVCLTALMPLTVRAQENEAAQAAQAKANEQRLRDTLRTTNQQLRDSESARATLQAGQAERDQKIADLEARLKAVTQQAVDDRAQAEKSITELKASETKAGLEIVRLRGVLEKWKASWNQAAALVRTTEAARVKLADTNILLERKVEERGRQNLELYKTAREVLQRYSDFSLGRAIAAREPFTGIAKARIEEQVQDYADQLEDHKLKPEPSDGKPAAKPGPEAPPAKAAAPAPSNSKASA
;
A
#
# COMPACT_ATOMS: atom_id res chain seq x y z
N MET A 1 78.56 80.18 -130.94
CA MET A 1 78.29 81.55 -130.44
C MET A 1 76.84 81.60 -129.98
N ARG A 2 76.64 82.05 -128.72
CA ARG A 2 75.47 82.80 -128.20
C ARG A 2 74.14 82.02 -128.04
N THR A 3 73.75 81.60 -126.82
CA THR A 3 72.97 82.36 -125.78
C THR A 3 71.51 82.60 -126.23
N VAL A 4 70.41 82.48 -125.46
CA VAL A 4 70.13 82.34 -124.01
C VAL A 4 68.60 82.22 -123.85
N PHE A 5 68.13 81.56 -122.77
CA PHE A 5 66.84 81.72 -122.06
C PHE A 5 65.49 81.69 -122.80
N ALA A 6 64.65 80.72 -122.42
CA ALA A 6 63.32 80.97 -121.88
C ALA A 6 62.91 79.80 -120.96
N TYR A 7 62.78 80.10 -119.67
CA TYR A 7 62.50 79.17 -118.58
C TYR A 7 61.09 79.48 -118.06
N VAL A 8 60.50 78.49 -117.40
CA VAL A 8 59.34 78.57 -116.47
C VAL A 8 57.94 78.39 -117.07
N CYS A 9 57.20 77.50 -116.40
CA CYS A 9 55.76 77.24 -116.45
C CYS A 9 55.25 76.36 -117.59
N LEU A 10 55.36 75.03 -117.42
CA LEU A 10 54.23 74.16 -117.77
C LEU A 10 54.30 72.81 -117.02
N THR A 11 53.36 72.62 -116.09
CA THR A 11 52.64 71.35 -115.76
C THR A 11 53.49 70.15 -115.32
N ALA A 12 53.55 69.70 -114.06
CA ALA A 12 52.52 69.57 -113.01
C ALA A 12 51.22 68.89 -113.47
N LEU A 13 51.30 67.66 -114.00
CA LEU A 13 50.14 66.79 -114.13
C LEU A 13 50.58 65.31 -114.09
N MET A 14 49.97 64.54 -113.18
CA MET A 14 50.17 63.10 -112.87
C MET A 14 51.30 62.77 -111.89
N PRO A 15 51.02 62.09 -110.75
CA PRO A 15 50.10 60.95 -110.64
C PRO A 15 49.01 61.12 -109.58
N LEU A 16 47.73 61.16 -110.00
CA LEU A 16 46.56 61.12 -109.11
C LEU A 16 45.74 59.82 -109.26
N THR A 17 46.20 58.90 -110.11
CA THR A 17 45.51 57.64 -110.42
C THR A 17 45.80 56.49 -109.46
N VAL A 18 46.71 56.64 -108.48
CA VAL A 18 46.97 55.63 -107.44
C VAL A 18 46.04 55.79 -106.23
N ARG A 19 45.53 57.00 -105.94
CA ARG A 19 44.70 57.28 -104.75
C ARG A 19 43.25 56.82 -104.85
N ALA A 20 42.74 56.55 -106.06
CA ALA A 20 41.37 56.03 -106.24
C ALA A 20 41.27 54.52 -105.91
N GLN A 21 42.32 53.73 -106.20
CA GLN A 21 42.39 52.32 -105.81
C GLN A 21 42.63 52.11 -104.30
N GLU A 22 43.33 53.04 -103.63
CA GLU A 22 43.52 53.00 -102.19
C GLU A 22 42.22 53.24 -101.41
N ASN A 23 41.28 54.01 -101.96
CA ASN A 23 40.00 54.31 -101.30
C ASN A 23 38.98 53.16 -101.43
N GLU A 24 38.94 52.43 -102.55
CA GLU A 24 38.16 51.18 -102.67
C GLU A 24 38.79 50.04 -101.87
N ALA A 25 40.13 49.94 -101.82
CA ALA A 25 40.82 48.97 -100.97
C ALA A 25 40.64 49.28 -99.47
N ALA A 26 40.62 50.57 -99.08
CA ALA A 26 40.30 51.00 -97.72
C ALA A 26 38.84 50.72 -97.35
N GLN A 27 37.88 50.99 -98.24
CA GLN A 27 36.47 50.64 -98.02
C GLN A 27 36.24 49.12 -97.96
N ALA A 28 36.92 48.33 -98.80
CA ALA A 28 36.87 46.87 -98.76
C ALA A 28 37.55 46.29 -97.49
N ALA A 29 38.63 46.90 -97.01
CA ALA A 29 39.28 46.53 -95.75
C ALA A 29 38.40 46.88 -94.53
N GLN A 30 37.72 48.02 -94.56
CA GLN A 30 36.80 48.46 -93.51
C GLN A 30 35.52 47.61 -93.49
N ALA A 31 35.01 47.20 -94.65
CA ALA A 31 33.90 46.25 -94.77
C ALA A 31 34.25 44.86 -94.19
N LYS A 32 35.44 44.33 -94.52
CA LYS A 32 35.95 43.07 -93.94
C LYS A 32 36.17 43.16 -92.42
N ALA A 33 36.67 44.29 -91.92
CA ALA A 33 36.86 44.53 -90.48
C ALA A 33 35.51 44.62 -89.73
N ASN A 34 34.50 45.26 -90.33
CA ASN A 34 33.14 45.30 -89.78
C ASN A 34 32.48 43.91 -89.78
N GLU A 35 32.69 43.11 -90.84
CA GLU A 35 32.21 41.73 -90.93
C GLU A 35 32.88 40.81 -89.90
N GLN A 36 34.18 40.99 -89.64
CA GLN A 36 34.90 40.28 -88.57
C GLN A 36 34.37 40.64 -87.18
N ARG A 37 34.15 41.94 -86.89
CA ARG A 37 33.52 42.37 -85.64
C ARG A 37 32.12 41.80 -85.45
N LEU A 38 31.32 41.74 -86.51
CA LEU A 38 29.99 41.11 -86.49
C LEU A 38 30.09 39.62 -86.18
N ARG A 39 31.05 38.91 -86.78
CA ARG A 39 31.31 37.49 -86.48
C ARG A 39 31.77 37.27 -85.05
N ASP A 40 32.67 38.09 -84.53
CA ASP A 40 33.16 38.00 -83.15
C ASP A 40 32.04 38.34 -82.15
N THR A 41 31.20 39.33 -82.46
CA THR A 41 30.01 39.66 -81.67
C THR A 41 29.00 38.52 -81.69
N LEU A 42 28.72 37.91 -82.85
CA LEU A 42 27.88 36.73 -82.97
C LEU A 42 28.44 35.53 -82.19
N ARG A 43 29.76 35.33 -82.19
CA ARG A 43 30.40 34.24 -81.43
C ARG A 43 30.30 34.48 -79.93
N THR A 44 30.50 35.73 -79.49
CA THR A 44 30.42 36.14 -78.09
C THR A 44 28.99 36.04 -77.57
N THR A 45 28.00 36.50 -78.34
CA THR A 45 26.58 36.39 -77.97
C THR A 45 26.10 34.94 -77.93
N ASN A 46 26.53 34.08 -78.86
CA ASN A 46 26.26 32.65 -78.78
C ASN A 46 26.89 32.00 -77.54
N GLN A 47 28.09 32.41 -77.14
CA GLN A 47 28.73 31.92 -75.92
C GLN A 47 27.94 32.37 -74.68
N GLN A 48 27.57 33.64 -74.58
CA GLN A 48 26.75 34.17 -73.49
C GLN A 48 25.38 33.48 -73.40
N LEU A 49 24.75 33.18 -74.55
CA LEU A 49 23.49 32.45 -74.58
C LEU A 49 23.66 31.06 -73.96
N ARG A 50 24.68 30.30 -74.38
CA ARG A 50 25.00 28.97 -73.83
C ARG A 50 25.32 29.03 -72.34
N ASP A 51 26.10 30.02 -71.90
CA ASP A 51 26.44 30.21 -70.49
C ASP A 51 25.18 30.52 -69.66
N SER A 52 24.28 31.35 -70.20
CA SER A 52 23.01 31.68 -69.55
C SER A 52 22.04 30.49 -69.50
N GLU A 53 21.99 29.67 -70.56
CA GLU A 53 21.20 28.44 -70.61
C GLU A 53 21.71 27.42 -69.59
N SER A 54 23.04 27.25 -69.49
CA SER A 54 23.70 26.41 -68.49
C SER A 54 23.44 26.90 -67.06
N ALA A 55 23.53 28.21 -66.82
CA ALA A 55 23.22 28.81 -65.53
C ALA A 55 21.74 28.64 -65.15
N ARG A 56 20.81 28.79 -66.10
CA ARG A 56 19.38 28.54 -65.89
C ARG A 56 19.10 27.06 -65.57
N ALA A 57 19.73 26.14 -66.29
CA ALA A 57 19.61 24.71 -66.00
C ALA A 57 20.13 24.37 -64.59
N THR A 58 21.26 24.95 -64.19
CA THR A 58 21.84 24.76 -62.84
C THR A 58 20.94 25.34 -61.75
N LEU A 59 20.39 26.54 -61.94
CA LEU A 59 19.46 27.16 -61.00
C LEU A 59 18.14 26.39 -60.89
N GLN A 60 17.61 25.89 -62.01
CA GLN A 60 16.38 25.10 -62.03
C GLN A 60 16.58 23.75 -61.33
N ALA A 61 17.73 23.10 -61.51
CA ALA A 61 18.09 21.90 -60.75
C ALA A 61 18.21 22.20 -59.25
N GLY A 62 18.87 23.31 -58.88
CA GLY A 62 18.98 23.74 -57.48
C GLY A 62 17.65 24.13 -56.84
N GLN A 63 16.72 24.70 -57.60
CA GLN A 63 15.34 24.96 -57.14
C GLN A 63 14.60 23.65 -56.87
N ALA A 64 14.66 22.69 -57.81
CA ALA A 64 14.03 21.39 -57.62
C ALA A 64 14.56 20.63 -56.39
N GLU A 65 15.88 20.67 -56.13
CA GLU A 65 16.46 20.08 -54.91
C GLU A 65 16.02 20.77 -53.62
N ARG A 66 15.86 22.10 -53.64
CA ARG A 66 15.40 22.86 -52.46
C ARG A 66 13.92 22.58 -52.19
N ASP A 67 13.10 22.55 -53.23
CA ASP A 67 11.68 22.27 -53.10
C ASP A 67 11.45 20.84 -52.57
N GLN A 68 12.25 19.87 -53.01
CA GLN A 68 12.26 18.51 -52.43
C GLN A 68 12.63 18.54 -50.94
N LYS A 69 13.71 19.24 -50.55
CA LYS A 69 14.13 19.34 -49.14
C LYS A 69 13.08 20.04 -48.28
N ILE A 70 12.40 21.08 -48.79
CA ILE A 70 11.32 21.76 -48.08
C ILE A 70 10.15 20.79 -47.88
N ALA A 71 9.72 20.07 -48.92
CA ALA A 71 8.66 19.08 -48.81
C ALA A 71 8.99 17.98 -47.79
N ASP A 72 10.22 17.47 -47.79
CA ASP A 72 10.70 16.46 -46.84
C ASP A 72 10.72 16.99 -45.40
N LEU A 73 11.21 18.21 -45.19
CA LEU A 73 11.26 18.85 -43.86
C LEU A 73 9.85 19.16 -43.34
N GLU A 74 8.95 19.63 -44.20
CA GLU A 74 7.54 19.84 -43.84
C GLU A 74 6.85 18.53 -43.46
N ALA A 75 7.10 17.44 -44.20
CA ALA A 75 6.59 16.12 -43.87
C ALA A 75 7.12 15.63 -42.51
N ARG A 76 8.42 15.79 -42.25
CA ARG A 76 9.03 15.44 -40.97
C ARG A 76 8.50 16.29 -39.81
N LEU A 77 8.31 17.60 -40.02
CA LEU A 77 7.76 18.50 -39.01
C LEU A 77 6.33 18.08 -38.65
N LYS A 78 5.49 17.80 -39.66
CA LYS A 78 4.13 17.28 -39.46
C LYS A 78 4.14 15.94 -38.70
N ALA A 79 5.03 15.02 -39.06
CA ALA A 79 5.14 13.73 -38.38
C ALA A 79 5.57 13.89 -36.91
N VAL A 80 6.62 14.68 -36.64
CA VAL A 80 7.14 14.90 -35.28
C VAL A 80 6.14 15.67 -34.42
N THR A 81 5.44 16.65 -34.98
CA THR A 81 4.40 17.39 -34.24
C THR A 81 3.21 16.51 -33.90
N GLN A 82 2.77 15.64 -34.83
CA GLN A 82 1.72 14.67 -34.54
C GLN A 82 2.17 13.68 -33.45
N GLN A 83 3.38 13.14 -33.57
CA GLN A 83 3.94 12.23 -32.59
C GLN A 83 4.03 12.87 -31.20
N ALA A 84 4.47 14.14 -31.10
CA ALA A 84 4.54 14.86 -29.84
C ALA A 84 3.16 15.05 -29.18
N VAL A 85 2.11 15.27 -29.97
CA VAL A 85 0.72 15.35 -29.48
C VAL A 85 0.26 13.98 -28.96
N ASP A 86 0.52 12.92 -29.71
CA ASP A 86 0.12 11.56 -29.33
C ASP A 86 0.86 11.08 -28.07
N ASP A 87 2.18 11.31 -28.00
CA ASP A 87 3.02 10.99 -26.84
C ASP A 87 2.55 11.76 -25.60
N ARG A 88 2.22 13.04 -25.76
CA ARG A 88 1.68 13.85 -24.66
C ARG A 88 0.33 13.31 -24.18
N ALA A 89 -0.57 12.94 -25.10
CA ALA A 89 -1.85 12.36 -24.74
C ALA A 89 -1.69 11.00 -24.02
N GLN A 90 -0.73 10.17 -24.44
CA GLN A 90 -0.42 8.91 -23.77
C GLN A 90 0.20 9.14 -22.38
N ALA A 91 1.10 10.10 -22.25
CA ALA A 91 1.71 10.46 -20.97
C ALA A 91 0.67 11.01 -19.98
N GLU A 92 -0.24 11.87 -20.43
CA GLU A 92 -1.32 12.37 -19.58
C GLU A 92 -2.24 11.25 -19.11
N LYS A 93 -2.61 10.31 -20.00
CA LYS A 93 -3.38 9.11 -19.64
C LYS A 93 -2.65 8.25 -18.59
N SER A 94 -1.39 7.92 -18.82
CA SER A 94 -0.62 7.09 -17.88
C SER A 94 -0.43 7.77 -16.52
N ILE A 95 -0.20 9.09 -16.50
CA ILE A 95 -0.13 9.87 -15.25
C ILE A 95 -1.46 9.81 -14.48
N THR A 96 -2.60 9.97 -15.18
CA THR A 96 -3.92 9.89 -14.52
C THR A 96 -4.20 8.50 -13.96
N GLU A 97 -3.84 7.45 -14.69
CA GLU A 97 -4.03 6.07 -14.26
C GLU A 97 -3.13 5.71 -13.07
N LEU A 98 -1.85 6.12 -13.10
CA LEU A 98 -0.92 5.93 -12.00
C LEU A 98 -1.39 6.64 -10.73
N LYS A 99 -1.84 7.89 -10.82
CA LYS A 99 -2.41 8.62 -9.67
C LYS A 99 -3.67 7.94 -9.11
N ALA A 100 -4.54 7.43 -9.98
CA ALA A 100 -5.71 6.67 -9.57
C ALA A 100 -5.33 5.34 -8.89
N SER A 101 -4.27 4.67 -9.35
CA SER A 101 -3.74 3.46 -8.73
C SER A 101 -3.10 3.74 -7.37
N GLU A 102 -2.31 4.81 -7.26
CA GLU A 102 -1.65 5.22 -6.01
C GLU A 102 -2.67 5.56 -4.92
N THR A 103 -3.73 6.30 -5.27
CA THR A 103 -4.83 6.60 -4.34
C THR A 103 -5.56 5.34 -3.89
N LYS A 104 -5.86 4.40 -4.80
CA LYS A 104 -6.45 3.09 -4.46
C LYS A 104 -5.53 2.29 -3.53
N ALA A 105 -4.23 2.22 -3.81
CA ALA A 105 -3.26 1.52 -2.98
C ALA A 105 -3.16 2.15 -1.58
N GLY A 106 -3.15 3.49 -1.50
CA GLY A 106 -3.17 4.21 -0.22
C GLY A 106 -4.41 3.89 0.63
N LEU A 107 -5.59 3.89 0.01
CA LEU A 107 -6.85 3.51 0.68
C LEU A 107 -6.82 2.05 1.17
N GLU A 108 -6.30 1.14 0.35
CA GLU A 108 -6.19 -0.27 0.71
C GLU A 108 -5.22 -0.50 1.88
N ILE A 109 -4.08 0.22 1.91
CA ILE A 109 -3.16 0.18 3.04
C ILE A 109 -3.85 0.66 4.32
N VAL A 110 -4.62 1.76 4.28
CA VAL A 110 -5.36 2.25 5.45
C VAL A 110 -6.40 1.22 5.89
N ARG A 111 -7.13 0.61 4.96
CA ARG A 111 -8.11 -0.45 5.24
C ARG A 111 -7.45 -1.65 5.91
N LEU A 112 -6.36 -2.16 5.35
CA LEU A 112 -5.63 -3.31 5.87
C LEU A 112 -5.04 -3.04 7.26
N ARG A 113 -4.47 -1.84 7.48
CA ARG A 113 -4.03 -1.41 8.82
C ARG A 113 -5.18 -1.41 9.82
N GLY A 114 -6.34 -0.88 9.44
CA GLY A 114 -7.54 -0.91 10.28
C GLY A 114 -8.00 -2.32 10.63
N VAL A 115 -7.94 -3.26 9.69
CA VAL A 115 -8.26 -4.68 9.93
C VAL A 115 -7.23 -5.33 10.86
N LEU A 116 -5.94 -5.07 10.64
CA LEU A 116 -4.86 -5.61 11.49
C LEU A 116 -4.98 -5.14 12.93
N GLU A 117 -5.27 -3.87 13.17
CA GLU A 117 -5.45 -3.35 14.53
C GLU A 117 -6.68 -3.94 15.21
N LYS A 118 -7.80 -4.11 14.48
CA LYS A 118 -8.98 -4.82 15.01
C LYS A 118 -8.66 -6.27 15.36
N TRP A 119 -7.90 -6.96 14.50
CA TRP A 119 -7.53 -8.35 14.73
C TRP A 119 -6.62 -8.49 15.96
N LYS A 120 -5.59 -7.64 16.09
CA LYS A 120 -4.75 -7.55 17.29
C LYS A 120 -5.56 -7.27 18.55
N ALA A 121 -6.48 -6.32 18.50
CA ALA A 121 -7.34 -6.00 19.65
C ALA A 121 -8.20 -7.20 20.06
N SER A 122 -8.83 -7.88 19.09
CA SER A 122 -9.64 -9.07 19.36
C SER A 122 -8.81 -10.22 19.92
N TRP A 123 -7.58 -10.41 19.43
CA TRP A 123 -6.67 -11.44 19.91
C TRP A 123 -6.20 -11.16 21.34
N ASN A 124 -5.85 -9.91 21.64
CA ASN A 124 -5.49 -9.49 22.99
C ASN A 124 -6.65 -9.67 23.98
N GLN A 125 -7.89 -9.36 23.55
CA GLN A 125 -9.09 -9.61 24.36
C GLN A 125 -9.30 -11.10 24.61
N ALA A 126 -9.17 -11.95 23.59
CA ALA A 126 -9.27 -13.40 23.74
C ALA A 126 -8.19 -13.95 24.69
N ALA A 127 -6.93 -13.49 24.54
CA ALA A 127 -5.84 -13.88 25.41
C ALA A 127 -6.06 -13.44 26.87
N ALA A 128 -6.59 -12.23 27.08
CA ALA A 128 -6.96 -11.74 28.41
C ALA A 128 -8.08 -12.59 29.03
N LEU A 129 -9.13 -12.90 28.26
CA LEU A 129 -10.22 -13.77 28.71
C LEU A 129 -9.69 -15.13 29.16
N VAL A 130 -8.87 -15.80 28.35
CA VAL A 130 -8.28 -17.10 28.69
C VAL A 130 -7.49 -17.02 30.01
N ARG A 131 -6.65 -15.99 30.17
CA ARG A 131 -5.89 -15.79 31.42
C ARG A 131 -6.81 -15.59 32.63
N THR A 132 -7.88 -14.80 32.49
CA THR A 132 -8.83 -14.59 33.59
C THR A 132 -9.62 -15.85 33.92
N THR A 133 -10.05 -16.63 32.92
CA THR A 133 -10.77 -17.89 33.15
C THR A 133 -9.88 -18.94 33.78
N GLU A 134 -8.61 -19.01 33.39
CA GLU A 134 -7.68 -19.97 33.96
C GLU A 134 -7.33 -19.61 35.41
N ALA A 135 -7.09 -18.32 35.69
CA ALA A 135 -6.91 -17.85 37.06
C ALA A 135 -8.15 -18.11 37.94
N ALA A 136 -9.36 -18.02 37.38
CA ALA A 136 -10.59 -18.36 38.09
C ALA A 136 -10.71 -19.87 38.33
N ARG A 137 -10.37 -20.72 37.34
CA ARG A 137 -10.37 -22.18 37.48
C ARG A 137 -9.41 -22.66 38.56
N VAL A 138 -8.19 -22.13 38.59
CA VAL A 138 -7.20 -22.48 39.62
C VAL A 138 -7.73 -22.11 41.02
N LYS A 139 -8.26 -20.89 41.19
CA LYS A 139 -8.86 -20.47 42.47
C LYS A 139 -10.03 -21.36 42.89
N LEU A 140 -10.91 -21.71 41.95
CA LEU A 140 -12.05 -22.57 42.22
C LEU A 140 -11.60 -23.98 42.61
N ALA A 141 -10.60 -24.54 41.92
CA ALA A 141 -10.00 -25.83 42.26
C ALA A 141 -9.39 -25.80 43.67
N ASP A 142 -8.64 -24.76 44.02
CA ASP A 142 -8.06 -24.59 45.37
C ASP A 142 -9.17 -24.52 46.44
N THR A 143 -10.22 -23.73 46.21
CA THR A 143 -11.35 -23.65 47.15
C THR A 143 -12.10 -24.97 47.28
N ASN A 144 -12.21 -25.74 46.20
CA ASN A 144 -12.86 -27.04 46.22
C ASN A 144 -12.07 -28.02 47.10
N ILE A 145 -10.75 -28.12 46.90
CA ILE A 145 -9.86 -28.95 47.74
C ILE A 145 -9.96 -28.55 49.22
N LEU A 146 -10.00 -27.25 49.53
CA LEU A 146 -10.17 -26.78 50.91
C LEU A 146 -11.53 -27.16 51.50
N LEU A 147 -12.60 -27.08 50.70
CA LEU A 147 -13.95 -27.47 51.14
C LEU A 147 -14.08 -28.98 51.33
N GLU A 148 -13.52 -29.79 50.42
CA GLU A 148 -13.47 -31.25 50.54
C GLU A 148 -12.78 -31.66 51.85
N ARG A 149 -11.59 -31.10 52.13
CA ARG A 149 -10.89 -31.34 53.41
C ARG A 149 -11.72 -30.92 54.63
N LYS A 150 -12.42 -29.80 54.56
CA LYS A 150 -13.33 -29.36 55.64
C LYS A 150 -14.51 -30.30 55.83
N VAL A 151 -15.07 -30.84 54.75
CA VAL A 151 -16.18 -31.81 54.80
C VAL A 151 -15.70 -33.12 55.40
N GLU A 152 -14.54 -33.62 54.98
CA GLU A 152 -13.91 -34.84 55.54
C GLU A 152 -13.63 -34.70 57.03
N GLU A 153 -13.03 -33.57 57.45
CA GLU A 153 -12.74 -33.31 58.85
C GLU A 153 -14.02 -33.24 59.70
N ARG A 154 -15.06 -32.55 59.21
CA ARG A 154 -16.37 -32.50 59.88
C ARG A 154 -17.05 -33.87 59.92
N GLY A 155 -16.92 -34.67 58.87
CA GLY A 155 -17.42 -36.04 58.83
C GLY A 155 -16.76 -36.90 59.89
N ARG A 156 -15.44 -36.80 60.04
CA ARG A 156 -14.67 -37.49 61.08
C ARG A 156 -15.10 -37.06 62.48
N GLN A 157 -15.19 -35.76 62.74
CA GLN A 157 -15.63 -35.23 64.04
C GLN A 157 -17.05 -35.67 64.41
N ASN A 158 -17.99 -35.64 63.45
CA ASN A 158 -19.35 -36.12 63.67
C ASN A 158 -19.39 -37.61 64.00
N LEU A 159 -18.57 -38.42 63.31
CA LEU A 159 -18.47 -39.85 63.59
C LEU A 159 -17.93 -40.13 65.00
N GLU A 160 -16.91 -39.38 65.45
CA GLU A 160 -16.41 -39.50 66.83
C GLU A 160 -17.46 -39.03 67.85
N LEU A 161 -18.16 -37.92 67.60
CA LEU A 161 -19.25 -37.44 68.44
C LEU A 161 -20.40 -38.45 68.56
N TYR A 162 -20.73 -39.15 67.47
CA TYR A 162 -21.74 -40.19 67.47
C TYR A 162 -21.29 -41.43 68.27
N LYS A 163 -20.01 -41.80 68.20
CA LYS A 163 -19.43 -42.89 69.00
C LYS A 163 -19.50 -42.56 70.49
N THR A 164 -19.07 -41.37 70.90
CA THR A 164 -19.10 -40.95 72.31
C THR A 164 -20.54 -40.90 72.82
N ALA A 165 -21.47 -40.33 72.05
CA ALA A 165 -22.90 -40.34 72.40
C ALA A 165 -23.46 -41.76 72.56
N ARG A 166 -23.09 -42.70 71.67
CA ARG A 166 -23.51 -44.10 71.76
C ARG A 166 -22.93 -44.79 72.99
N GLU A 167 -21.67 -44.52 73.33
CA GLU A 167 -21.04 -45.05 74.54
C GLU A 167 -21.78 -44.58 75.81
N VAL A 168 -22.12 -43.29 75.88
CA VAL A 168 -22.90 -42.71 76.98
C VAL A 168 -24.27 -43.40 77.10
N LEU A 169 -25.00 -43.57 75.99
CA LEU A 169 -26.29 -44.27 75.99
C LEU A 169 -26.15 -45.74 76.42
N GLN A 170 -25.13 -46.43 75.93
CA GLN A 170 -24.88 -47.84 76.28
C GLN A 170 -24.59 -47.98 77.78
N ARG A 171 -23.73 -47.12 78.34
CA ARG A 171 -23.45 -47.13 79.79
C ARG A 171 -24.68 -46.79 80.62
N TYR A 172 -25.52 -45.86 80.17
CA TYR A 172 -26.79 -45.56 80.85
C TYR A 172 -27.74 -46.78 80.85
N SER A 173 -27.83 -47.48 79.71
CA SER A 173 -28.58 -48.74 79.59
C SER A 173 -28.03 -49.83 80.51
N ASP A 174 -26.72 -50.08 80.49
CA ASP A 174 -26.06 -51.10 81.32
C ASP A 174 -26.17 -50.79 82.81
N PHE A 175 -26.10 -49.50 83.18
CA PHE A 175 -26.36 -49.04 84.55
C PHE A 175 -27.81 -49.31 84.98
N SER A 176 -28.79 -49.08 84.10
CA SER A 176 -30.20 -49.35 84.41
C SER A 176 -30.48 -50.84 84.59
N LEU A 177 -29.79 -51.71 83.84
CA LEU A 177 -29.98 -53.17 83.88
C LEU A 177 -29.18 -53.84 85.01
N GLY A 178 -27.90 -53.46 85.19
CA GLY A 178 -27.01 -54.06 86.18
C GLY A 178 -27.15 -53.48 87.58
N ARG A 179 -27.45 -52.17 87.69
CA ARG A 179 -27.54 -51.50 89.00
C ARG A 179 -28.93 -51.55 89.62
N ALA A 180 -30.01 -51.69 88.85
CA ALA A 180 -31.35 -51.92 89.42
C ALA A 180 -31.43 -53.25 90.19
N ILE A 181 -30.61 -54.24 89.85
CA ILE A 181 -30.50 -55.53 90.54
C ILE A 181 -29.56 -55.44 91.77
N ALA A 182 -28.52 -54.61 91.71
CA ALA A 182 -27.62 -54.36 92.84
C ALA A 182 -28.11 -53.27 93.82
N ALA A 183 -29.18 -52.53 93.49
CA ALA A 183 -29.75 -51.41 94.24
C ALA A 183 -30.55 -51.84 95.48
N ARG A 184 -29.92 -52.63 96.36
CA ARG A 184 -30.29 -52.62 97.77
C ARG A 184 -29.31 -51.84 98.66
N GLU A 185 -28.25 -51.24 98.09
CA GLU A 185 -27.43 -50.27 98.82
C GLU A 185 -27.25 -48.96 98.00
N PRO A 186 -27.73 -47.81 98.52
CA PRO A 186 -27.81 -46.57 97.78
C PRO A 186 -26.49 -45.79 97.85
N PHE A 187 -26.07 -45.25 96.70
CA PHE A 187 -25.27 -44.03 96.54
C PHE A 187 -24.32 -43.64 97.70
N THR A 188 -23.29 -44.45 97.96
CA THR A 188 -22.15 -44.03 98.80
C THR A 188 -21.33 -42.97 98.05
N GLY A 189 -20.64 -42.08 98.78
CA GLY A 189 -19.88 -40.95 98.18
C GLY A 189 -18.88 -41.37 97.08
N ILE A 190 -18.36 -42.59 97.16
CA ILE A 190 -17.45 -43.18 96.14
C ILE A 190 -18.18 -43.40 94.80
N ALA A 191 -19.43 -43.87 94.83
CA ALA A 191 -20.22 -44.08 93.61
C ALA A 191 -20.60 -42.76 92.94
N LYS A 192 -20.82 -41.70 93.73
CA LYS A 192 -21.09 -40.34 93.23
C LYS A 192 -19.85 -39.75 92.56
N ALA A 193 -18.69 -39.81 93.23
CA ALA A 193 -17.43 -39.32 92.67
C ALA A 193 -17.06 -39.99 91.33
N ARG A 194 -17.27 -41.31 91.20
CA ARG A 194 -17.04 -42.04 89.93
C ARG A 194 -17.97 -41.61 88.79
N ILE A 195 -19.22 -41.25 89.11
CA ILE A 195 -20.16 -40.75 88.09
C ILE A 195 -19.78 -39.32 87.69
N GLU A 196 -19.36 -38.49 88.64
CA GLU A 196 -18.87 -37.13 88.37
C GLU A 196 -17.62 -37.15 87.49
N GLU A 197 -16.65 -38.03 87.75
CA GLU A 197 -15.46 -38.25 86.91
C GLU A 197 -15.85 -38.67 85.49
N GLN A 198 -16.77 -39.62 85.33
CA GLN A 198 -17.23 -40.05 84.01
C GLN A 198 -17.98 -38.95 83.25
N VAL A 199 -18.79 -38.14 83.95
CA VAL A 199 -19.48 -36.99 83.34
C VAL A 199 -18.48 -35.94 82.89
N GLN A 200 -17.41 -35.73 83.65
CA GLN A 200 -16.30 -34.85 83.26
C GLN A 200 -15.56 -35.40 82.03
N ASP A 201 -15.18 -36.68 82.03
CA ASP A 201 -14.52 -37.32 80.88
C ASP A 201 -15.35 -37.20 79.59
N TYR A 202 -16.66 -37.41 79.66
CA TYR A 202 -17.55 -37.25 78.50
C TYR A 202 -17.77 -35.78 78.12
N ALA A 203 -17.81 -34.86 79.10
CA ALA A 203 -17.89 -33.43 78.81
C ALA A 203 -16.63 -32.96 78.07
N ASP A 204 -15.45 -33.43 78.49
CA ASP A 204 -14.17 -33.13 77.84
C ASP A 204 -14.12 -33.70 76.42
N GLN A 205 -14.54 -34.96 76.22
CA GLN A 205 -14.65 -35.56 74.87
C GLN A 205 -15.64 -34.81 73.97
N LEU A 206 -16.75 -34.32 74.52
CA LEU A 206 -17.76 -33.58 73.76
C LEU A 206 -17.22 -32.22 73.31
N GLU A 207 -16.48 -31.53 74.17
CA GLU A 207 -15.86 -30.23 73.85
C GLU A 207 -14.66 -30.39 72.90
N ASP A 208 -13.90 -31.48 72.99
CA ASP A 208 -12.78 -31.78 72.07
C ASP A 208 -13.26 -32.05 70.64
N HIS A 209 -14.41 -32.70 70.46
CA HIS A 209 -14.98 -33.02 69.14
C HIS A 209 -15.96 -31.97 68.60
N LYS A 210 -16.26 -30.93 69.38
CA LYS A 210 -17.12 -29.82 68.96
C LYS A 210 -16.41 -29.00 67.89
N LEU A 211 -17.14 -28.66 66.82
CA LEU A 211 -16.63 -27.76 65.80
C LEU A 211 -16.25 -26.42 66.46
N LYS A 212 -14.96 -26.11 66.51
CA LYS A 212 -14.49 -24.76 66.84
C LYS A 212 -14.79 -23.85 65.63
N PRO A 213 -15.51 -22.73 65.81
CA PRO A 213 -15.70 -21.79 64.72
C PRO A 213 -14.32 -21.23 64.33
N GLU A 214 -13.92 -21.47 63.09
CA GLU A 214 -12.77 -20.78 62.49
C GLU A 214 -12.98 -19.26 62.64
N PRO A 215 -11.95 -18.48 63.01
CA PRO A 215 -12.03 -17.04 62.91
C PRO A 215 -12.36 -16.72 61.44
N SER A 216 -13.48 -16.02 61.23
CA SER A 216 -13.86 -15.58 59.90
C SER A 216 -12.80 -14.59 59.42
N ASP A 217 -11.84 -15.05 58.63
CA ASP A 217 -10.99 -14.16 57.86
C ASP A 217 -11.91 -13.32 56.97
N GLY A 218 -12.07 -12.06 57.38
CA GLY A 218 -12.92 -11.06 56.76
C GLY A 218 -12.45 -10.74 55.36
N LYS A 219 -12.81 -11.60 54.40
CA LYS A 219 -12.84 -11.23 53.00
C LYS A 219 -14.25 -10.74 52.71
N PRO A 220 -14.48 -9.41 52.58
CA PRO A 220 -15.80 -8.89 52.31
C PRO A 220 -16.35 -9.54 51.05
N ALA A 221 -17.59 -10.02 51.16
CA ALA A 221 -18.40 -10.48 50.05
C ALA A 221 -18.24 -9.48 48.90
N ALA A 222 -17.68 -9.95 47.80
CA ALA A 222 -17.66 -9.18 46.57
C ALA A 222 -19.10 -8.78 46.25
N LYS A 223 -19.34 -7.47 46.14
CA LYS A 223 -20.62 -6.89 45.74
C LYS A 223 -21.17 -7.65 44.52
N PRO A 224 -22.50 -7.80 44.39
CA PRO A 224 -23.09 -8.33 43.17
C PRO A 224 -22.65 -7.44 42.01
N GLY A 225 -21.96 -8.03 41.04
CA GLY A 225 -21.67 -7.37 39.77
C GLY A 225 -22.99 -7.02 39.05
N PRO A 226 -23.01 -5.94 38.26
CA PRO A 226 -24.22 -5.43 37.64
C PRO A 226 -24.89 -6.47 36.76
N GLU A 227 -26.19 -6.58 36.99
CA GLU A 227 -27.19 -7.27 36.20
C GLU A 227 -26.86 -7.22 34.70
N ALA A 228 -26.60 -8.39 34.12
CA ALA A 228 -26.44 -8.54 32.68
C ALA A 228 -27.78 -8.18 32.01
N PRO A 229 -27.79 -7.32 30.97
CA PRO A 229 -29.00 -7.01 30.23
C PRO A 229 -29.57 -8.27 29.57
N PRO A 230 -30.91 -8.46 29.55
CA PRO A 230 -31.53 -9.67 29.04
C PRO A 230 -31.25 -9.87 27.56
N ALA A 231 -30.76 -11.07 27.22
CA ALA A 231 -30.63 -11.53 25.86
C ALA A 231 -32.02 -11.66 25.20
N LYS A 232 -32.23 -10.83 24.17
CA LYS A 232 -33.09 -11.01 23.00
C LYS A 232 -34.03 -12.23 22.99
N ALA A 233 -35.33 -11.93 23.00
CA ALA A 233 -36.34 -12.76 22.39
C ALA A 233 -36.00 -13.05 20.92
N ALA A 234 -35.99 -14.33 20.57
CA ALA A 234 -35.89 -14.81 19.20
C ALA A 234 -37.16 -14.44 18.43
N ALA A 235 -37.02 -13.58 17.42
CA ALA A 235 -38.01 -13.41 16.37
C ALA A 235 -37.83 -14.52 15.31
N PRO A 236 -38.92 -15.09 14.75
CA PRO A 236 -38.84 -16.16 13.77
C PRO A 236 -38.37 -15.68 12.39
N ALA A 237 -37.79 -16.62 11.65
CA ALA A 237 -37.09 -16.49 10.38
C ALA A 237 -37.84 -15.72 9.26
N PRO A 238 -37.13 -14.99 8.39
CA PRO A 238 -37.68 -14.57 7.11
C PRO A 238 -37.66 -15.73 6.09
N SER A 239 -38.84 -16.10 5.63
CA SER A 239 -39.06 -16.97 4.47
C SER A 239 -38.49 -16.32 3.21
N ASN A 240 -37.52 -16.96 2.58
CA ASN A 240 -37.06 -16.61 1.24
C ASN A 240 -37.89 -17.38 0.21
N SER A 241 -38.79 -16.68 -0.48
CA SER A 241 -39.57 -17.19 -1.61
C SER A 241 -39.86 -16.01 -2.56
N LYS A 242 -39.45 -16.19 -3.83
CA LYS A 242 -39.50 -15.27 -5.01
C LYS A 242 -38.17 -14.52 -5.25
N ALA A 243 -37.55 -14.53 -6.42
CA ALA A 243 -37.86 -15.13 -7.71
C ALA A 243 -36.58 -15.14 -8.58
N SER A 244 -36.34 -16.24 -9.30
CA SER A 244 -35.60 -16.24 -10.56
C SER A 244 -36.50 -16.89 -11.60
N ALA A 245 -37.07 -16.04 -12.44
CA ALA A 245 -37.59 -16.32 -13.79
C ALA A 245 -37.68 -14.96 -14.49
#